data_AF-A0A1B8ZRL4-F1
#
_entry.id   AF-A0A1B8ZRL4-F1
#
_cell.length_a   1.000
_cell.length_b   1.000
_cell.length_c   1.000
_cell.angle_alpha   90.00
_cell.angle_beta   90.00
_cell.angle_gamma   90.00
#
_symmetry.space_group_name_H-M   'P 1'
#
loop_
_entity.id
_entity.type
_entity.pdbx_description
1 polymer ?
#
loop_
_entity_poly.entity_id
_entity_poly.type
_entity_poly.pdbx_seq_one_letter_code
_entity_poly.pdbx_strand_id
1 'polypeptide(L)'
;MNTNPEESKICKCNVQEYERIIVFKNENDGTYTGYSDTGWAAKGDLKQDSAVDCFKNQMVKNEEFSSNYDSQYRREIHRKWIYTCK
;
A
#
# COMPACT_ATOMS: atom_id res chain seq x y z
N MET A 1 -44.26 8.17 11.04
CA MET A 1 -42.87 7.73 11.25
C MET A 1 -42.05 8.29 10.10
N ASN A 2 -41.24 9.32 10.36
CA ASN A 2 -40.36 9.93 9.36
C ASN A 2 -39.14 9.01 9.19
N THR A 3 -39.16 8.13 8.21
CA THR A 3 -37.94 7.49 7.71
C THR A 3 -37.22 8.51 6.84
N ASN A 4 -36.45 9.39 7.48
CA ASN A 4 -35.40 10.12 6.77
C ASN A 4 -34.39 9.06 6.34
N PRO A 5 -34.16 8.80 5.05
CA PRO A 5 -33.05 7.96 4.65
C PRO A 5 -31.81 8.68 5.16
N GLU A 6 -31.04 8.05 6.07
CA GLU A 6 -29.72 8.55 6.42
C GLU A 6 -28.97 8.71 5.09
N GLU A 7 -28.78 9.96 4.65
CA GLU A 7 -28.03 10.26 3.45
C GLU A 7 -26.70 9.52 3.58
N SER A 8 -26.46 8.54 2.69
CA SER A 8 -25.15 7.91 2.56
C SER A 8 -24.13 9.03 2.57
N LYS A 9 -23.36 9.14 3.65
CA LYS A 9 -22.35 10.19 3.80
C LYS A 9 -21.29 9.92 2.74
N ILE A 10 -21.47 10.51 1.56
CA ILE A 10 -20.48 10.55 0.51
C ILE A 10 -19.29 11.27 1.11
N CYS A 11 -18.21 10.55 1.38
CA CYS A 11 -17.02 11.19 1.88
C CYS A 11 -16.38 11.97 0.75
N LYS A 12 -15.84 13.14 1.03
CA LYS A 12 -14.93 13.82 0.10
C LYS A 12 -13.52 13.62 0.64
N CYS A 13 -12.92 12.49 0.31
CA CYS A 13 -11.57 12.18 0.76
C CYS A 13 -10.59 12.37 -0.38
N ASN A 14 -9.39 12.84 -0.03
CA ASN A 14 -8.25 12.69 -0.91
C ASN A 14 -7.57 11.37 -0.55
N VAL A 15 -7.36 10.51 -1.53
CA VAL A 15 -6.64 9.25 -1.39
C VAL A 15 -5.27 9.37 -2.03
N GLN A 16 -4.24 9.01 -1.25
CA GLN A 16 -2.87 8.87 -1.74
C GLN A 16 -2.41 7.45 -1.53
N GLU A 17 -1.98 6.80 -2.62
CA GLU A 17 -1.25 5.54 -2.55
C GLU A 17 0.21 5.80 -2.16
N TYR A 18 0.74 4.99 -1.26
CA TYR A 18 2.15 4.95 -0.93
C TYR A 18 2.67 3.54 -1.15
N GLU A 19 3.89 3.44 -1.69
CA GLU A 19 4.61 2.19 -1.86
C GLU A 19 5.92 2.23 -1.07
N ARG A 20 6.28 1.11 -0.46
CA ARG A 20 7.56 0.85 0.16
C ARG A 20 8.10 -0.46 -0.39
N ILE A 21 9.33 -0.43 -0.90
CA ILE A 21 10.00 -1.61 -1.43
C ILE A 21 11.12 -1.98 -0.46
N ILE A 22 11.09 -3.22 0.00
CA ILE A 22 12.16 -3.80 0.80
C ILE A 22 12.84 -4.86 -0.05
N VAL A 23 14.16 -4.79 -0.15
CA VAL A 23 14.99 -5.78 -0.83
C VAL A 23 15.90 -6.43 0.20
N PHE A 24 15.77 -7.74 0.33
CA PHE A 24 16.68 -8.58 1.08
C PHE A 24 17.63 -9.25 0.10
N LYS A 25 18.91 -9.23 0.42
CA LYS A 25 19.95 -9.97 -0.31
C LYS A 25 20.39 -11.15 0.54
N ASN A 26 20.31 -12.35 -0.01
CA ASN A 26 20.93 -13.52 0.59
C ASN A 26 22.41 -13.61 0.21
N GLU A 27 23.16 -14.23 1.08
CA GLU A 27 24.45 -14.79 0.74
C GLU A 27 24.30 -16.23 0.26
N ASN A 28 25.38 -16.79 -0.29
CA ASN A 28 25.41 -18.14 -0.87
C ASN A 28 25.01 -19.25 0.13
N ASP A 29 24.94 -18.95 1.42
CA ASP A 29 24.51 -19.84 2.51
C ASP A 29 22.98 -19.79 2.77
N GLY A 30 22.25 -18.95 2.04
CA GLY A 30 20.80 -18.77 2.20
C GLY A 30 20.41 -17.79 3.31
N THR A 31 21.37 -17.17 3.99
CA THR A 31 21.12 -16.19 5.04
C THR A 31 20.98 -14.79 4.43
N TYR A 32 19.95 -14.03 4.83
CA TYR A 32 19.78 -12.65 4.36
C TYR A 32 20.68 -11.70 5.16
N THR A 33 21.80 -11.27 4.58
CA THR A 33 22.78 -10.38 5.23
C THR A 33 22.65 -8.92 4.77
N GLY A 34 22.08 -8.69 3.59
CA GLY A 34 21.87 -7.36 3.03
C GLY A 34 20.40 -6.92 3.09
N TYR A 35 20.17 -5.66 3.43
CA TYR A 35 18.86 -5.02 3.48
C TYR A 35 18.89 -3.65 2.81
N SER A 36 17.89 -3.38 1.97
CA SER A 36 17.62 -2.05 1.40
C SER A 36 16.14 -1.75 1.52
N ASP A 37 15.80 -0.53 1.89
CA ASP A 37 14.42 -0.05 2.03
C ASP A 37 14.28 1.34 1.43
N THR A 38 13.34 1.49 0.52
CA THR A 38 13.07 2.78 -0.14
C THR A 38 12.34 3.77 0.77
N GLY A 39 11.82 3.32 1.91
CA GLY A 39 10.84 4.07 2.69
C GLY A 39 9.49 4.16 1.96
N TRP A 40 8.51 4.82 2.61
CA TRP A 40 7.21 5.08 2.01
C TRP A 40 7.28 6.25 1.05
N ALA A 41 7.10 5.99 -0.24
CA ALA A 41 7.02 7.00 -1.28
C ALA A 41 5.59 7.09 -1.83
N ALA A 42 5.09 8.32 -2.02
CA ALA A 42 3.83 8.54 -2.70
C ALA A 42 3.91 8.00 -4.14
N LYS A 43 2.89 7.25 -4.55
CA LYS A 43 2.74 6.72 -5.92
C LYS A 43 1.62 7.43 -6.63
N GLY A 44 1.96 8.01 -7.78
CA GLY A 44 1.01 8.75 -8.61
C GLY A 44 0.45 9.99 -7.92
N ASP A 45 -0.53 10.60 -8.57
CA ASP A 45 -1.17 11.82 -8.10
C ASP A 45 -2.20 11.53 -7.01
N LEU A 46 -2.38 12.52 -6.14
CA LEU A 46 -3.46 12.55 -5.15
C LEU A 46 -4.81 12.51 -5.88
N LYS A 47 -5.65 11.53 -5.57
CA LYS A 47 -6.98 11.39 -6.19
C LYS A 47 -8.06 11.78 -5.22
N GLN A 48 -9.16 12.30 -5.75
CA GLN A 48 -10.38 12.48 -4.96
C GLN A 48 -11.19 11.19 -5.01
N ASP A 49 -11.52 10.66 -3.84
CA ASP A 49 -12.41 9.51 -3.68
C ASP A 49 -13.73 9.99 -3.05
N SER A 50 -14.82 9.71 -3.75
CA SER A 50 -16.19 9.99 -3.33
C SER A 50 -17.00 8.72 -3.07
N ALA A 51 -16.34 7.58 -2.87
CA ALA A 51 -16.99 6.34 -2.51
C ALA A 51 -17.57 6.39 -1.09
N VAL A 52 -18.61 5.58 -0.84
CA VAL A 52 -19.30 5.49 0.46
C VAL A 52 -18.40 4.83 1.52
N ASP A 53 -17.35 4.13 1.12
CA ASP A 53 -16.43 3.35 1.97
C ASP A 53 -15.00 3.93 2.05
N CYS A 54 -14.87 5.22 1.77
CA CYS A 54 -13.65 6.03 1.79
C CYS A 54 -12.77 5.97 3.08
N PHE A 55 -13.25 5.35 4.16
CA PHE A 55 -12.61 5.39 5.49
C PHE A 55 -11.61 4.25 5.74
N LYS A 56 -11.36 3.42 4.72
CA LYS A 56 -10.53 2.22 4.86
C LYS A 56 -9.05 2.53 4.59
N ASN A 57 -8.33 3.01 5.60
CA ASN A 57 -6.86 2.98 5.60
C ASN A 57 -6.39 1.52 5.59
N GLN A 58 -6.22 0.93 4.41
CA GLN A 58 -5.78 -0.46 4.26
C GLN A 58 -4.32 -0.51 3.84
N MET A 59 -3.55 -1.36 4.52
CA MET A 59 -2.24 -1.79 4.08
C MET A 59 -2.41 -3.10 3.32
N VAL A 60 -2.02 -3.13 2.06
CA VAL A 60 -2.02 -4.34 1.23
C VAL A 60 -0.56 -4.73 1.02
N LYS A 61 -0.19 -5.92 1.50
CA LYS A 61 1.10 -6.53 1.17
C LYS A 61 0.94 -7.15 -0.22
N ASN A 62 1.64 -6.63 -1.22
CA ASN A 62 1.65 -7.22 -2.56
C ASN A 62 2.91 -8.07 -2.74
N GLU A 63 2.65 -9.30 -3.20
CA GLU A 63 3.52 -10.34 -3.75
C GLU A 63 5.01 -10.33 -3.38
N GLU A 64 5.46 -11.44 -2.79
CA GLU A 64 6.86 -11.84 -2.84
C GLU A 64 7.26 -12.09 -4.29
N PHE A 65 8.23 -11.34 -4.79
CA PHE A 65 8.85 -11.63 -6.07
C PHE A 65 10.06 -12.52 -5.83
N SER A 66 9.92 -13.83 -6.04
CA SER A 66 11.04 -14.77 -6.16
C SER A 66 11.26 -15.06 -7.65
N SER A 67 12.13 -14.29 -8.31
CA SER A 67 12.53 -14.64 -9.67
C SER A 67 13.56 -15.75 -9.62
N ASN A 68 13.22 -16.94 -10.13
CA ASN A 68 14.09 -18.11 -10.29
C ASN A 68 15.35 -17.89 -11.17
N TYR A 69 15.63 -16.66 -11.60
CA TYR A 69 16.84 -16.32 -12.34
C TYR A 69 17.96 -15.76 -11.45
N ASP A 70 17.64 -15.31 -10.24
CA ASP A 70 18.62 -14.80 -9.28
C ASP A 70 18.11 -15.10 -7.87
N SER A 71 18.41 -16.31 -7.37
CA SER A 71 17.99 -16.79 -6.04
C SER A 71 18.53 -15.93 -4.88
N GLN A 72 19.30 -14.88 -5.19
CA GLN A 72 19.99 -14.04 -4.23
C GLN A 72 19.16 -12.91 -3.65
N TYR A 73 18.01 -12.57 -4.25
CA TYR A 73 17.25 -11.40 -3.83
C TYR A 73 15.80 -11.75 -3.57
N ARG A 74 15.28 -11.31 -2.41
CA ARG A 74 13.86 -11.30 -2.09
C ARG A 74 13.40 -9.86 -2.06
N ARG A 75 12.42 -9.51 -2.91
CA ARG A 75 11.80 -8.19 -2.92
C ARG A 75 10.40 -8.28 -2.34
N GLU A 76 10.13 -7.47 -1.32
CA GLU A 76 8.79 -7.27 -0.76
C GLU A 76 8.28 -5.87 -1.15
N ILE A 77 7.04 -5.80 -1.64
CA ILE A 77 6.39 -4.53 -2.00
C ILE A 77 5.19 -4.32 -1.08
N HIS A 78 5.25 -3.27 -0.29
CA HIS A 78 4.15 -2.87 0.58
C HIS A 78 3.43 -1.68 -0.03
N ARG A 79 2.10 -1.74 -0.06
CA ARG A 79 1.27 -0.62 -0.47
C ARG A 79 0.31 -0.24 0.64
N LYS A 80 0.03 1.04 0.77
CA LYS A 80 -1.02 1.55 1.64
C LYS A 80 -1.71 2.71 0.98
N TRP A 81 -3.00 2.85 1.27
CA TRP A 81 -3.79 4.02 0.87
C TRP A 81 -4.06 4.83 2.13
N ILE A 82 -3.72 6.11 2.07
CA ILE A 82 -4.05 7.07 3.12
C ILE A 82 -5.20 7.93 2.62
N TYR A 83 -6.31 7.88 3.35
CA TYR A 83 -7.50 8.67 3.07
C TYR A 83 -7.51 9.89 4.00
N THR A 84 -7.52 11.08 3.41
CA THR A 84 -7.66 12.36 4.13
C THR A 84 -9.02 12.95 3.81
N CYS A 85 -9.97 12.76 4.71
CA CYS A 85 -11.35 13.20 4.58
C CYS A 85 -11.55 14.57 5.26
N LYS A 86 -12.30 15.47 4.62
CA LYS A 86 -12.75 16.73 5.22
C LYS A 86 -14.24 16.69 5.52
#